data_AF-A0A0X3PV14-F1
#
_entry.id   AF-A0A0X3PV14-F1
#
_cell.length_a   1.000
_cell.length_b   1.000
_cell.length_c   1.000
_cell.angle_alpha   90.00
_cell.angle_beta   90.00
_cell.angle_gamma   90.00
#
_symmetry.space_group_name_H-M   'P 1'
#
loop_
_entity.id
_entity.type
_entity.pdbx_description
1 polymer ?
#
loop_
_entity_poly.entity_id
_entity_poly.type
_entity_poly.pdbx_seq_one_letter_code
_entity_poly.pdbx_strand_id
1 'polypeptide(L)'
;MRKWSLPPADLWEYAWAAGSIFPVIFSYLSLPKNKVSLMRISLLGHVTFGIVPIAVGCFQKSFELINFYYTRLSTYNFFGFPFIVLVYIFFSVCVQLHFFTLFFGYKLLGMWSRVSTKNK
;
A
#
# COMPACT_ATOMS: atom_id res chain seq x y z
N MET A 1 -25.48 17.18 -10.11
CA MET A 1 -24.64 16.25 -9.33
C MET A 1 -24.32 16.94 -8.01
N ARG A 2 -24.73 16.39 -6.87
CA ARG A 2 -24.34 16.91 -5.55
C ARG A 2 -22.79 16.93 -5.52
N LYS A 3 -22.15 17.94 -4.94
CA LYS A 3 -20.68 17.97 -4.79
C LYS A 3 -20.40 17.49 -3.38
N TRP A 4 -19.81 16.30 -3.26
CA TRP A 4 -19.38 15.79 -1.97
C TRP A 4 -18.11 16.58 -1.67
N SER A 5 -18.10 17.31 -0.55
CA SER A 5 -16.91 18.02 -0.08
C SER A 5 -15.92 16.98 0.45
N LEU A 6 -15.24 16.29 -0.46
CA LEU A 6 -14.08 15.47 -0.13
C LEU A 6 -12.87 16.39 -0.02
N PRO A 7 -11.92 16.08 0.89
CA PRO A 7 -10.66 16.79 0.91
C PRO A 7 -9.91 16.59 -0.42
N PRO A 8 -9.07 17.54 -0.82
CA PRO A 8 -8.14 17.31 -1.92
C PRO A 8 -7.22 16.13 -1.58
N ALA A 9 -6.86 15.34 -2.59
CA ALA A 9 -5.95 14.21 -2.41
C ALA A 9 -4.55 14.70 -2.05
N ASP A 10 -3.96 14.07 -1.04
CA ASP A 10 -2.60 14.39 -0.61
C ASP A 10 -1.54 13.70 -1.50
N LEU A 11 -0.31 14.22 -1.49
CA LEU A 11 0.81 13.66 -2.27
C LEU A 11 1.07 12.17 -1.96
N TRP A 12 0.83 11.73 -0.72
CA TRP A 12 1.02 10.33 -0.34
C TRP A 12 0.04 9.39 -1.05
N GLU A 13 -1.18 9.85 -1.36
CA GLU A 13 -2.20 9.06 -2.07
C GLU A 13 -1.75 8.79 -3.50
N TYR A 14 -1.24 9.82 -4.18
CA TYR A 14 -0.70 9.71 -5.54
C TYR A 14 0.54 8.81 -5.57
N ALA A 15 1.45 9.00 -4.61
CA ALA A 15 2.66 8.18 -4.48
C ALA A 15 2.31 6.70 -4.23
N TRP A 16 1.33 6.43 -3.37
CA TRP A 16 0.83 5.08 -3.08
C TRP A 16 0.15 4.45 -4.30
N ALA A 17 -0.69 5.20 -5.01
CA ALA A 17 -1.45 4.67 -6.15
C ALA A 17 -0.52 4.27 -7.31
N ALA A 18 0.37 5.17 -7.73
CA ALA A 18 1.40 4.84 -8.72
C ALA A 18 2.29 3.71 -8.20
N GLY A 19 2.70 3.85 -6.95
CA GLY A 19 3.57 2.95 -6.21
C GLY A 19 3.09 1.53 -6.01
N SER A 20 1.78 1.31 -6.00
CA SER A 20 1.20 -0.02 -5.79
C SER A 20 0.94 -0.73 -7.11
N ILE A 21 0.73 0.00 -8.21
CA ILE A 21 0.45 -0.59 -9.52
C ILE A 21 1.72 -1.12 -10.18
N PHE A 22 2.80 -0.33 -10.22
CA PHE A 22 4.04 -0.73 -10.90
C PHE A 22 4.66 -2.01 -10.33
N PRO A 23 4.84 -2.17 -9.00
CA PRO A 23 5.43 -3.38 -8.44
C PRO A 23 4.60 -4.64 -8.70
N VAL A 24 3.27 -4.52 -8.76
CA VAL A 24 2.38 -5.64 -9.09
C VAL A 24 2.60 -6.09 -10.54
N ILE A 25 2.74 -5.16 -11.49
CA ILE A 25 3.05 -5.48 -12.89
C ILE A 25 4.39 -6.21 -12.97
N PHE A 26 5.43 -5.71 -12.28
CA PHE A 26 6.74 -6.39 -12.25
C PHE A 26 6.67 -7.78 -11.59
N SER A 27 5.85 -7.93 -10.55
CA SER A 27 5.60 -9.23 -9.90
C SER A 27 5.00 -10.20 -10.89
N TYR A 28 3.92 -9.79 -11.58
CA TYR A 28 3.22 -10.60 -12.57
C TYR A 28 4.14 -11.04 -13.71
N LEU A 29 4.93 -10.11 -14.26
CA LEU A 29 5.90 -10.41 -15.33
C LEU A 29 7.05 -11.33 -14.90
N SER A 30 7.29 -11.45 -13.59
CA SER A 30 8.33 -12.34 -13.06
C SER A 30 7.89 -13.81 -12.99
N LEU A 31 6.58 -14.08 -12.89
CA LEU A 31 6.01 -15.42 -12.65
C LEU A 31 6.27 -16.43 -13.79
N PRO A 32 6.05 -16.11 -15.09
CA PRO A 32 6.08 -17.13 -16.15
C PRO A 32 7.45 -17.80 -16.36
N LYS A 33 8.54 -17.11 -16.01
CA LYS A 33 9.91 -17.58 -16.20
C LYS A 33 10.73 -17.56 -14.91
N ASN A 34 10.07 -17.45 -13.75
CA ASN A 34 10.72 -17.37 -12.44
C ASN A 34 11.86 -16.34 -12.40
N LYS A 35 11.64 -15.16 -12.99
CA LYS A 35 12.68 -14.13 -13.15
C LYS A 35 13.01 -13.49 -11.80
N VAL A 36 14.03 -14.01 -11.13
CA VAL A 36 14.51 -13.57 -9.81
C VAL A 36 14.78 -12.06 -9.76
N SER A 37 15.37 -11.48 -10.81
CA SER A 37 15.66 -10.04 -10.87
C SER A 37 14.40 -9.17 -10.83
N LEU A 38 13.38 -9.52 -11.61
CA LEU A 38 12.10 -8.79 -11.63
C LEU A 38 11.34 -8.93 -10.30
N MET A 39 11.37 -10.12 -9.70
CA MET A 39 10.76 -10.32 -8.38
C MET A 39 11.46 -9.49 -7.30
N ARG A 40 12.79 -9.35 -7.33
CA ARG A 40 13.52 -8.44 -6.40
C ARG A 40 13.11 -6.98 -6.58
N ILE A 41 13.02 -6.51 -7.83
CA ILE A 41 12.60 -5.13 -8.14
C ILE A 41 11.15 -4.90 -7.66
N SER A 42 10.27 -5.86 -7.90
CA SER A 42 8.89 -5.81 -7.42
C SER A 42 8.82 -5.74 -5.89
N LEU A 43 9.53 -6.60 -5.16
CA LEU A 43 9.56 -6.58 -3.70
C LEU A 43 10.08 -5.26 -3.15
N LEU A 44 11.16 -4.72 -3.73
CA LEU A 44 11.68 -3.40 -3.35
C LEU A 44 10.63 -2.32 -3.58
N GLY A 45 9.95 -2.35 -4.73
CA GLY A 45 8.89 -1.41 -5.06
C GLY A 45 7.70 -1.45 -4.09
N HIS A 46 7.29 -2.65 -3.65
CA HIS A 46 6.25 -2.80 -2.62
C HIS A 46 6.65 -2.18 -1.28
N VAL A 47 7.93 -2.26 -0.89
CA VAL A 47 8.41 -1.59 0.32
C VAL A 47 8.42 -0.07 0.12
N THR A 48 9.10 0.42 -0.91
CA THR A 48 9.36 1.86 -1.09
C THR A 48 8.14 2.66 -1.47
N PHE A 49 7.22 2.09 -2.25
CA PHE A 49 6.03 2.81 -2.72
C PHE A 49 4.71 2.22 -2.25
N GLY A 50 4.70 1.02 -1.65
CA GLY A 50 3.53 0.48 -0.97
C GLY A 50 3.48 0.88 0.51
N ILE A 51 4.51 0.51 1.28
CA ILE A 51 4.51 0.72 2.74
C ILE A 51 4.85 2.16 3.12
N VAL A 52 5.88 2.77 2.52
CA VAL A 52 6.33 4.12 2.93
C VAL A 52 5.23 5.18 2.75
N PRO A 53 4.53 5.29 1.60
CA PRO A 53 3.47 6.28 1.46
C PRO A 53 2.31 6.08 2.44
N ILE A 54 1.97 4.82 2.76
CA ILE A 54 0.94 4.51 3.77
C ILE A 54 1.40 4.94 5.17
N ALA A 55 2.66 4.71 5.53
CA ALA A 55 3.21 5.16 6.80
C ALA A 55 3.19 6.70 6.92
N VAL A 56 3.55 7.41 5.84
CA VAL A 56 3.48 8.87 5.77
C VAL A 56 2.04 9.36 5.91
N GLY A 57 1.09 8.76 5.18
CA GLY A 57 -0.33 9.09 5.27
C GLY A 57 -0.90 8.86 6.68
N CYS A 58 -0.57 7.73 7.30
CA CYS A 58 -0.91 7.42 8.69
C CYS A 58 -0.41 8.49 9.67
N PHE A 59 0.83 8.96 9.50
CA PHE A 59 1.39 9.99 10.37
C PHE A 59 0.71 11.35 10.14
N GLN A 60 0.52 11.75 8.88
CA GLN A 60 -0.11 13.02 8.53
C GLN A 60 -1.57 13.13 9.01
N LYS A 61 -2.31 12.02 9.02
CA LYS A 61 -3.71 11.98 9.47
C LYS A 61 -3.90 11.64 10.95
N SER A 62 -2.81 11.41 11.68
CA SER A 62 -2.86 11.03 13.11
C SER A 62 -3.52 12.06 13.99
N PHE A 63 -3.20 13.35 13.80
CA PHE A 63 -3.80 14.42 14.59
C PHE A 63 -5.31 14.55 14.34
N GLU A 64 -5.75 14.39 13.10
CA GLU A 64 -7.18 14.42 12.74
C GLU A 64 -7.93 13.24 13.38
N LEU A 65 -7.34 12.04 13.39
CA LEU A 65 -7.94 10.88 14.06
C LEU A 65 -8.04 11.10 15.57
N ILE A 66 -6.98 11.61 16.21
CA ILE A 66 -6.97 11.91 17.64
C ILE A 66 -8.03 12.96 17.98
N ASN A 67 -8.13 14.02 17.17
CA ASN A 67 -9.14 15.05 17.37
C ASN A 67 -10.56 14.48 17.24
N PHE A 68 -10.82 13.66 16.21
CA PHE A 68 -12.08 12.94 16.07
C PHE A 68 -12.35 12.00 17.26
N TYR A 69 -11.31 11.35 17.79
CA TYR A 69 -11.43 10.47 18.94
C TYR A 69 -11.90 11.21 20.21
N TYR A 70 -11.44 12.44 20.45
CA TYR A 70 -11.85 13.21 21.62
C TYR A 70 -13.15 14.00 21.42
N THR A 71 -13.34 14.61 20.25
CA THR A 71 -14.47 15.53 20.02
C THR A 71 -15.68 14.86 19.39
N ARG A 72 -15.51 13.69 18.75
CA ARG A 72 -16.50 13.06 17.85
C ARG A 72 -16.95 13.96 16.69
N LEU A 73 -16.26 15.07 16.46
CA LEU A 73 -16.51 15.97 15.33
C LEU A 73 -15.66 15.53 14.15
N SER A 74 -16.31 15.33 13.01
CA SER A 74 -15.64 14.97 11.76
C SER A 74 -15.52 16.18 10.84
N THR A 75 -14.31 16.44 10.34
CA THR A 75 -14.03 17.49 9.35
C THR A 75 -14.78 17.25 8.04
N TYR A 76 -14.82 15.99 7.61
CA TYR A 76 -15.41 15.56 6.35
C TYR A 76 -16.21 14.29 6.56
N ASN A 77 -17.43 14.25 6.02
CA ASN A 77 -18.28 13.08 6.07
C ASN A 77 -18.48 12.50 4.67
N PHE A 78 -18.33 11.19 4.54
CA PHE A 78 -18.57 10.44 3.31
C PHE A 78 -19.74 9.49 3.53
N PHE A 79 -20.85 9.71 2.82
CA PHE A 79 -22.11 8.97 3.00
C PHE A 79 -22.60 8.89 4.46
N GLY A 80 -22.38 9.95 5.25
CA GLY A 80 -22.76 10.00 6.67
C GLY A 80 -21.77 9.34 7.62
N PHE A 81 -20.65 8.81 7.11
CA PHE A 81 -19.56 8.27 7.92
C PHE A 81 -18.40 9.26 8.03
N PRO A 82 -17.72 9.34 9.18
CA PRO A 82 -16.51 10.13 9.35
C PRO A 82 -15.42 9.67 8.38
N PHE A 83 -14.98 10.56 7.49
CA PHE A 83 -14.01 10.22 6.44
C PHE A 83 -12.70 9.70 7.03
N ILE A 84 -12.23 10.30 8.12
CA ILE A 84 -11.01 9.89 8.81
C ILE A 84 -11.03 8.42 9.27
N VAL A 85 -12.19 7.91 9.69
CA VAL A 85 -12.34 6.50 10.10
C VAL A 85 -12.19 5.59 8.90
N LEU A 86 -12.79 5.96 7.76
CA LEU A 86 -12.67 5.21 6.51
C LEU A 86 -11.21 5.17 6.02
N VAL A 87 -10.49 6.28 6.13
CA VAL A 87 -9.06 6.36 5.78
C VAL A 87 -8.21 5.40 6.63
N TYR A 88 -8.47 5.28 7.94
CA TYR A 88 -7.74 4.34 8.79
C TYR A 88 -8.11 2.87 8.57
N ILE A 89 -9.35 2.57 8.18
CA ILE A 89 -9.73 1.24 7.70
C ILE A 89 -8.95 0.91 6.43
N PHE A 90 -8.88 1.86 5.48
CA PHE A 90 -8.10 1.73 4.27
C PHE A 90 -6.60 1.47 4.57
N PHE A 91 -5.99 2.22 5.48
CA PHE A 91 -4.60 1.99 5.91
C PHE A 91 -4.40 0.57 6.44
N SER A 92 -5.31 0.10 7.29
CA SER A 92 -5.24 -1.25 7.87
C SER A 92 -5.27 -2.33 6.78
N VAL A 93 -6.16 -2.21 5.79
CA VAL A 93 -6.23 -3.13 4.64
C VAL A 93 -4.97 -3.05 3.79
N CYS A 94 -4.46 -1.85 3.51
CA CYS A 94 -3.25 -1.66 2.71
C CYS A 94 -2.02 -2.31 3.36
N VAL A 95 -1.86 -2.14 4.68
CA VAL A 95 -0.78 -2.77 5.43
C VAL A 95 -0.87 -4.28 5.33
N GLN A 96 -2.06 -4.86 5.49
CA GLN A 96 -2.25 -6.31 5.37
C GLN A 96 -1.89 -6.81 3.96
N LEU A 97 -2.37 -6.16 2.90
CA LEU A 97 -2.11 -6.55 1.52
C LEU A 97 -0.62 -6.49 1.17
N HIS A 98 0.06 -5.39 1.53
CA HIS A 98 1.50 -5.25 1.27
C HIS A 98 2.31 -6.23 2.11
N PHE A 99 1.94 -6.46 3.37
CA PHE A 99 2.60 -7.45 4.23
C PHE A 99 2.53 -8.86 3.65
N PHE A 100 1.34 -9.33 3.27
CA PHE A 100 1.18 -10.65 2.66
C PHE A 100 1.93 -10.77 1.34
N THR A 101 1.88 -9.72 0.49
CA THR A 101 2.61 -9.70 -0.78
C THR A 101 4.11 -9.85 -0.57
N LEU A 102 4.69 -9.11 0.38
CA LEU A 102 6.11 -9.21 0.71
C LEU A 102 6.47 -10.57 1.31
N PHE A 103 5.65 -11.10 2.23
CA PHE A 103 5.88 -12.39 2.86
C PHE A 103 5.93 -13.53 1.81
N PHE A 104 4.90 -13.63 0.97
CA PHE A 104 4.84 -14.67 -0.05
C PHE A 104 5.88 -14.45 -1.15
N GLY A 105 6.09 -13.22 -1.61
CA GLY A 105 7.09 -12.91 -2.62
C GLY A 105 8.52 -13.20 -2.14
N TYR A 106 8.84 -12.94 -0.86
CA TYR A 106 10.14 -13.29 -0.29
C TYR A 106 10.36 -14.81 -0.24
N LYS A 107 9.34 -15.59 0.12
CA LYS A 107 9.42 -17.07 0.09
C LYS A 107 9.65 -17.57 -1.34
N LEU A 108 8.91 -17.03 -2.30
CA LEU A 108 9.04 -17.38 -3.72
C LEU A 108 10.44 -17.04 -4.27
N LEU A 109 10.95 -15.86 -3.94
CA LEU A 109 12.31 -15.45 -4.29
C LEU A 109 13.37 -16.41 -3.74
N GLY A 110 13.20 -16.85 -2.48
CA GLY A 110 14.08 -17.83 -1.84
C GLY A 110 14.08 -19.17 -2.57
N MET A 111 12.90 -19.67 -2.96
CA MET A 111 12.76 -20.91 -3.72
C MET A 111 13.41 -20.83 -5.10
N TRP A 112 13.11 -19.78 -5.87
CA TRP A 112 13.65 -19.60 -7.22
C TRP A 112 15.17 -19.43 -7.24
N SER A 113 15.72 -18.72 -6.25
CA SER A 113 17.16 -18.51 -6.14
C SER A 113 17.89 -19.84 -5.91
N ARG A 114 17.35 -20.74 -5.07
CA ARG A 114 17.94 -22.07 -4.80
C ARG A 114 17.91 -22.97 -6.03
N VAL A 115 16.81 -22.98 -6.77
CA VAL A 115 16.69 -23.77 -8.02
C VAL A 115 17.67 -23.26 -9.07
N SER A 116 17.81 -21.93 -9.22
CA SER A 116 18.75 -21.35 -10.17
C SER A 116 20.21 -21.69 -9.86
N THR A 117 20.59 -21.82 -8.59
CA THR A 117 21.95 -22.22 -8.20
C THR A 117 22.22 -23.71 -8.44
N LYS A 118 21.19 -24.57 -8.34
CA LYS A 118 21.33 -26.01 -8.60
C LYS A 118 21.47 -26.36 -10.09
N ASN A 119 20.96 -25.50 -10.97
CA ASN A 119 21.00 -25.68 -12.43
C ASN A 119 22.19 -24.99 -13.11
N LYS A 120 23.09 -24.36 -12.33
CA LYS A 120 24.39 -23.83 -12.79
C LYS A 120 25.48 -24.83 -12.44
#